data_AF-A0A851SD15-F1
#
_entry.id   AF-A0A851SD15-F1
#
_cell.length_a   1.000
_cell.length_b   1.000
_cell.length_c   1.000
_cell.angle_alpha   90.00
_cell.angle_beta   90.00
_cell.angle_gamma   90.00
#
_symmetry.space_group_name_H-M   'P 1'
#
loop_
_entity.id
_entity.type
_entity.pdbx_description
1 polymer ?
#
loop_
_entity_poly.entity_id
_entity_poly.type
_entity_poly.pdbx_seq_one_letter_code
_entity_poly.pdbx_strand_id
1 'polypeptide(L)'
;LSALPPEPSLLLLSAVHLRAAWRTPLDRKKTVLLPFQRPGHPPRKVPTMTSAKYPVASFTDSRLQVQVGRLELNGGLSLVVLMPRGPLEPLETLERALDPTTFLALLRRAARTPPRATALSLPRLRLDLALDVVALVHDMDFGLFLDAELCGLARGPAAVDTARHRAVL
;
A
#
# COMPACT_ATOMS: atom_id res chain seq x y z
N LEU A 1 13.94 18.94 0.93
CA LEU A 1 14.82 18.03 0.17
C LEU A 1 16.09 17.89 0.99
N SER A 2 16.32 16.74 1.62
CA SER A 2 17.62 16.44 2.24
C SER A 2 18.71 16.56 1.17
N ALA A 3 19.91 17.00 1.59
CA ALA A 3 21.01 17.38 0.71
C ALA A 3 21.24 16.35 -0.41
N LEU A 4 21.33 16.84 -1.64
CA LEU A 4 21.84 16.08 -2.78
C LEU A 4 23.38 16.05 -2.68
N PRO A 5 24.06 15.07 -3.28
CA PRO A 5 25.51 15.14 -3.43
C PRO A 5 25.88 16.45 -4.16
N PRO A 6 27.08 17.01 -3.92
CA PRO A 6 27.50 18.27 -4.52
C PRO A 6 27.54 18.22 -6.06
N GLU A 7 27.84 17.06 -6.65
CA GLU A 7 27.89 16.83 -8.10
C GLU A 7 27.31 15.45 -8.44
N PRO A 8 25.97 15.29 -8.51
CA PRO A 8 25.36 14.03 -8.88
C PRO A 8 25.40 13.84 -10.41
N SER A 9 25.87 12.69 -10.86
CA SER A 9 25.87 12.23 -12.25
C SER A 9 24.46 11.93 -12.75
N LEU A 10 23.68 11.15 -11.98
CA LEU A 10 22.31 10.76 -12.31
C LEU A 10 21.45 10.53 -11.07
N LEU A 11 20.27 11.15 -11.05
CA LEU A 11 19.30 11.10 -9.97
C LEU A 11 17.97 10.50 -10.46
N LEU A 12 17.45 9.49 -9.75
CA LEU A 12 16.09 9.00 -9.96
C LEU A 12 15.16 9.56 -8.89
N LEU A 13 14.20 10.38 -9.30
CA LEU A 13 13.19 10.95 -8.39
C LEU A 13 11.80 10.51 -8.83
N SER A 14 11.08 9.87 -7.91
CA SER A 14 9.68 9.47 -8.10
C SER A 14 8.83 10.03 -6.97
N ALA A 15 7.75 10.72 -7.32
CA ALA A 15 6.78 11.22 -6.36
C ALA A 15 5.37 10.85 -6.82
N VAL A 16 4.61 10.22 -5.93
CA VAL A 16 3.23 9.81 -6.18
C VAL A 16 2.33 10.44 -5.13
N HIS A 17 1.28 11.13 -5.58
CA HIS A 17 0.25 11.69 -4.71
C HIS A 17 -1.11 11.18 -5.17
N LEU A 18 -1.74 10.36 -4.35
CA LEU A 18 -3.07 9.82 -4.60
C LEU A 18 -4.07 10.44 -3.62
N ARG A 19 -4.97 11.26 -4.15
CA ARG A 19 -6.15 11.73 -3.41
C ARG A 19 -7.39 11.18 -4.08
N ALA A 20 -7.96 10.14 -3.49
CA ALA A 20 -9.16 9.49 -4.00
C ALA A 20 -10.39 9.83 -3.15
N ALA A 21 -11.55 9.92 -3.80
CA ALA A 21 -12.83 10.02 -3.14
C ALA A 21 -13.55 8.67 -3.17
N TRP A 22 -14.26 8.32 -2.10
CA TRP A 22 -15.12 7.13 -2.08
C TRP A 22 -16.23 7.26 -3.12
N ARG A 23 -16.51 6.16 -3.84
CA ARG A 23 -17.65 6.13 -4.78
C ARG A 23 -18.97 6.31 -4.05
N THR A 24 -19.11 5.66 -2.90
CA THR A 24 -20.21 5.90 -1.95
C THR A 24 -19.66 6.72 -0.78
N PRO A 25 -20.02 8.00 -0.60
CA PRO A 25 -19.47 8.80 0.49
C PRO A 25 -19.82 8.23 1.87
N LEU A 26 -18.83 8.18 2.75
CA LEU A 26 -19.02 7.89 4.18
C LEU A 26 -19.42 9.17 4.93
N ASP A 27 -20.42 9.07 5.80
CA ASP A 27 -20.88 10.19 6.61
C ASP A 27 -19.81 10.57 7.64
N ARG A 28 -19.30 11.80 7.53
CA ARG A 28 -18.27 12.34 8.43
C ARG A 28 -18.75 12.38 9.88
N LYS A 29 -20.05 12.59 10.12
CA LYS A 29 -20.64 12.62 11.47
C LYS A 29 -20.62 11.25 12.15
N LYS A 30 -20.53 10.17 11.36
CA LYS A 30 -20.42 8.77 11.84
C LYS A 30 -18.97 8.31 12.00
N THR A 31 -18.01 9.24 11.94
CA THR A 31 -16.62 8.94 12.28
C THR A 31 -16.44 9.04 13.78
N VAL A 32 -16.07 7.94 14.43
CA VAL A 32 -15.92 7.86 15.89
C VAL A 32 -14.57 7.28 16.27
N LEU A 33 -14.11 7.55 17.49
CA LEU A 33 -12.86 6.99 18.00
C LEU A 33 -13.08 5.53 18.43
N LEU A 34 -12.49 4.59 17.69
CA LEU A 34 -12.53 3.15 18.01
C LEU A 34 -11.13 2.63 18.34
N PRO A 35 -11.02 1.62 19.23
CA PRO A 35 -9.74 0.97 19.51
C PRO A 35 -9.23 0.23 18.27
N PHE A 36 -7.99 0.52 17.89
CA PHE A 36 -7.25 -0.20 16.86
C PHE A 36 -6.21 -1.10 17.52
N GLN A 37 -6.28 -2.39 17.23
CA GLN A 37 -5.41 -3.41 17.77
C GLN A 37 -4.04 -3.37 17.09
N ARG A 38 -2.98 -3.59 17.88
CA ARG A 38 -1.60 -3.56 17.39
C ARG A 38 -0.87 -4.78 17.95
N PRO A 39 -0.26 -5.63 17.11
CA PRO A 39 0.54 -6.77 17.60
C PRO A 39 1.59 -6.30 18.60
N GLY A 40 1.66 -6.94 19.77
CA GLY A 40 2.64 -6.60 20.83
C GLY A 40 2.44 -5.25 21.54
N HIS A 41 1.36 -4.51 21.26
CA HIS A 41 1.14 -3.18 21.84
C HIS A 41 -0.30 -2.99 22.33
N PRO A 42 -0.54 -2.10 23.32
CA PRO A 42 -1.89 -1.81 23.76
C PRO A 42 -2.73 -1.17 22.64
N PRO A 43 -4.06 -1.37 22.64
CA PRO A 43 -4.95 -0.76 21.65
C PRO A 43 -4.85 0.76 21.68
N ARG A 44 -4.89 1.40 20.50
CA ARG A 44 -4.91 2.86 20.37
C ARG A 44 -6.24 3.31 19.79
N LYS A 45 -6.88 4.32 20.38
CA LYS A 45 -8.08 4.93 19.80
C LYS A 45 -7.70 5.71 18.53
N VAL A 46 -8.33 5.39 17.41
CA VAL A 46 -8.13 6.07 16.12
C VAL A 46 -9.47 6.55 15.54
N PRO A 47 -9.48 7.64 14.75
CA PRO A 47 -10.68 8.05 14.03
C PRO A 47 -11.08 6.99 13.00
N THR A 48 -12.25 6.39 13.17
CA THR A 48 -12.75 5.29 12.35
C THR A 48 -14.08 5.66 11.72
N MET A 49 -14.14 5.60 10.40
CA MET A 49 -15.36 5.83 9.63
C MET A 49 -16.26 4.60 9.75
N THR A 50 -17.55 4.79 10.04
CA THR A 50 -18.49 3.68 10.25
C THR A 50 -19.71 3.77 9.34
N SER A 51 -20.24 2.62 8.94
CA SER A 51 -21.52 2.51 8.23
C SER A 51 -22.12 1.12 8.42
N ALA A 52 -23.43 1.04 8.69
CA ALA A 52 -24.10 -0.23 8.96
C ALA A 52 -24.33 -1.09 7.70
N LYS A 53 -24.44 -0.46 6.52
CA LYS A 53 -24.80 -1.11 5.25
C LYS A 53 -23.96 -0.56 4.09
N TYR A 54 -22.65 -0.47 4.26
CA TYR A 54 -21.77 0.00 3.20
C TYR A 54 -21.56 -1.08 2.14
N PRO A 55 -21.54 -0.75 0.84
CA PRO A 55 -21.28 -1.74 -0.21
C PRO A 55 -19.81 -2.16 -0.20
N VAL A 56 -19.53 -3.41 0.17
CA VAL A 56 -18.19 -3.99 0.16
C VAL A 56 -18.22 -5.30 -0.61
N ALA A 57 -17.32 -5.46 -1.59
CA ALA A 57 -17.07 -6.75 -2.20
C ALA A 57 -16.12 -7.54 -1.30
N SER A 58 -16.63 -8.56 -0.62
CA SER A 58 -15.84 -9.27 0.40
C SER A 58 -15.90 -10.78 0.24
N PHE A 59 -14.78 -11.44 0.54
CA PHE A 59 -14.69 -12.89 0.63
C PHE A 59 -13.63 -13.28 1.68
N THR A 60 -13.67 -14.53 2.13
CA THR A 60 -12.59 -15.11 2.94
C THR A 60 -11.68 -15.95 2.04
N ASP A 61 -10.38 -15.79 2.22
CA ASP A 61 -9.38 -16.72 1.72
C ASP A 61 -8.92 -17.63 2.86
N SER A 62 -9.32 -18.90 2.81
CA SER A 62 -9.01 -19.87 3.86
C SER A 62 -7.56 -20.34 3.84
N ARG A 63 -6.86 -20.23 2.70
CA ARG A 63 -5.45 -20.64 2.60
C ARG A 63 -4.57 -19.64 3.35
N LEU A 64 -4.86 -18.35 3.17
CA LEU A 64 -4.12 -17.26 3.82
C LEU A 64 -4.72 -16.84 5.17
N GLN A 65 -5.88 -17.40 5.55
CA GLN A 65 -6.62 -17.01 6.76
C GLN A 65 -6.91 -15.49 6.80
N VAL A 66 -7.30 -14.91 5.66
CA VAL A 66 -7.63 -13.47 5.57
C VAL A 66 -9.07 -13.24 5.14
N GLN A 67 -9.66 -12.18 5.65
CA GLN A 67 -10.86 -11.55 5.10
C GLN A 67 -10.42 -10.45 4.14
N VAL A 68 -10.82 -10.57 2.88
CA VAL A 68 -10.54 -9.58 1.84
C VAL A 68 -11.77 -8.71 1.65
N GLY A 69 -11.58 -7.40 1.62
CA GLY A 69 -12.63 -6.42 1.31
C GLY A 69 -12.16 -5.45 0.24
N ARG A 70 -12.97 -5.27 -0.80
CA ARG A 70 -12.77 -4.27 -1.85
C ARG A 70 -13.82 -3.18 -1.74
N LEU A 71 -13.35 -1.93 -1.63
CA LEU A 71 -14.17 -0.72 -1.57
C LEU A 71 -13.92 0.13 -2.81
N GLU A 72 -14.99 0.57 -3.47
CA GLU A 72 -14.88 1.36 -4.69
C GLU A 72 -14.60 2.84 -4.39
N LEU A 73 -13.70 3.40 -5.19
CA LEU A 73 -13.33 4.80 -5.23
C LEU A 73 -13.80 5.39 -6.58
N ASN A 74 -13.82 6.72 -6.65
CA ASN A 74 -14.06 7.43 -7.92
C ASN A 74 -12.90 7.22 -8.89
N GLY A 75 -13.19 7.39 -10.19
CA GLY A 75 -12.16 7.27 -11.24
C GLY A 75 -11.76 5.83 -11.56
N GLY A 76 -12.64 4.84 -11.31
CA GLY A 76 -12.36 3.42 -11.58
C GLY A 76 -11.37 2.77 -10.61
N LEU A 77 -10.99 3.47 -9.55
CA LEU A 77 -10.09 2.98 -8.52
C LEU A 77 -10.83 2.13 -7.48
N SER A 78 -10.10 1.27 -6.78
CA SER A 78 -10.63 0.58 -5.60
C SER A 78 -9.55 0.32 -4.57
N LEU A 79 -9.90 0.43 -3.30
CA LEU A 79 -9.06 0.01 -2.18
C LEU A 79 -9.36 -1.46 -1.88
N VAL A 80 -8.33 -2.31 -1.88
CA VAL A 80 -8.43 -3.70 -1.42
C VAL A 80 -7.72 -3.81 -0.07
N VAL A 81 -8.45 -4.28 0.94
CA VAL A 81 -7.96 -4.46 2.31
C VAL A 81 -7.91 -5.96 2.59
N LEU A 82 -6.75 -6.44 3.03
CA LEU A 82 -6.57 -7.80 3.53
C LEU A 82 -6.50 -7.72 5.06
N MET A 83 -7.47 -8.33 5.73
CA MET A 83 -7.55 -8.36 7.19
C MET A 83 -7.29 -9.79 7.67
N PRO A 84 -6.17 -10.07 8.36
CA PRO A 84 -5.93 -11.38 8.96
C PRO A 84 -7.05 -11.80 9.90
N ARG A 85 -7.37 -13.09 9.89
CA ARG A 85 -8.30 -13.72 10.81
C ARG A 85 -7.49 -14.58 11.77
N GLY A 86 -7.83 -14.50 13.06
CA GLY A 86 -7.14 -15.26 14.09
C GLY A 86 -6.39 -14.37 15.08
N PRO A 87 -5.38 -14.93 15.78
CA PRO A 87 -4.60 -14.19 16.76
C PRO A 87 -3.90 -12.97 16.16
N LEU A 88 -3.67 -11.95 16.98
CA LEU A 88 -2.93 -10.74 16.61
C LEU A 88 -1.43 -11.05 16.51
N GLU A 89 -1.04 -11.66 15.40
CA GLU A 89 0.36 -11.98 15.08
C GLU A 89 0.98 -10.95 14.12
N PRO A 90 2.32 -10.87 14.04
CA PRO A 90 3.01 -10.09 13.02
C PRO A 90 2.53 -10.45 11.61
N LEU A 91 2.39 -9.44 10.74
CA LEU A 91 1.89 -9.62 9.37
C LEU A 91 2.90 -10.29 8.43
N GLU A 92 4.14 -10.48 8.87
CA GLU A 92 5.24 -10.99 8.06
C GLU A 92 4.92 -12.34 7.40
N THR A 93 4.24 -13.24 8.11
CA THR A 93 3.85 -14.55 7.56
C THR A 93 2.88 -14.39 6.40
N LEU A 94 1.92 -13.46 6.51
CA LEU A 94 0.99 -13.14 5.43
C LEU A 94 1.73 -12.48 4.26
N GLU A 95 2.61 -11.52 4.54
CA GLU A 95 3.39 -10.82 3.52
C GLU A 95 4.27 -11.77 2.71
N ARG A 96 4.95 -12.71 3.37
CA ARG A 96 5.75 -13.76 2.70
C ARG A 96 4.90 -14.73 1.88
N ALA A 97 3.65 -14.97 2.29
CA ALA A 97 2.73 -15.86 1.56
C ALA A 97 2.07 -15.18 0.35
N LEU A 98 2.17 -13.84 0.23
CA LEU A 98 1.66 -13.07 -0.91
C LEU A 98 2.66 -13.05 -2.07
N ASP A 99 2.99 -14.22 -2.61
CA ASP A 99 3.74 -14.32 -3.87
C ASP A 99 2.96 -13.64 -5.03
N PRO A 100 3.63 -13.22 -6.11
CA PRO A 100 2.97 -12.50 -7.22
C PRO A 100 1.76 -13.21 -7.81
N THR A 101 1.79 -14.55 -7.88
CA THR A 101 0.69 -15.34 -8.44
C THR A 101 -0.50 -15.34 -7.50
N THR A 102 -0.25 -15.60 -6.21
CA THR A 102 -1.26 -15.57 -5.15
C THR A 102 -1.88 -14.18 -5.03
N PHE A 103 -1.07 -13.12 -5.04
CA PHE A 103 -1.52 -11.74 -4.99
C PHE A 103 -2.42 -11.37 -6.19
N LEU A 104 -2.00 -11.67 -7.42
CA LEU A 104 -2.82 -11.40 -8.61
C LEU A 104 -4.12 -12.20 -8.61
N ALA A 105 -4.10 -13.46 -8.17
CA ALA A 105 -5.30 -14.28 -8.05
C ALA A 105 -6.30 -13.68 -7.07
N LEU A 106 -5.83 -13.19 -5.91
CA LEU A 106 -6.66 -12.48 -4.93
C LEU A 106 -7.29 -11.22 -5.51
N LEU A 107 -6.51 -10.37 -6.19
CA LEU A 107 -7.02 -9.15 -6.79
C LEU A 107 -8.07 -9.42 -7.88
N ARG A 108 -7.84 -10.42 -8.74
CA ARG A 108 -8.81 -10.84 -9.77
C ARG A 108 -10.09 -11.37 -9.14
N ARG A 109 -9.99 -12.13 -8.05
CA ARG A 109 -11.16 -12.59 -7.29
C ARG A 109 -11.92 -11.41 -6.66
N ALA A 110 -11.21 -10.46 -6.06
CA ALA A 110 -11.81 -9.24 -5.51
C ALA A 110 -12.51 -8.40 -6.58
N ALA A 111 -11.92 -8.31 -7.77
CA ALA A 111 -12.51 -7.57 -8.90
C ALA A 111 -13.84 -8.18 -9.38
N ARG A 112 -13.94 -9.53 -9.40
CA ARG A 112 -15.14 -10.26 -9.83
C ARG A 112 -16.19 -10.46 -8.73
N THR A 113 -15.85 -10.20 -7.48
CA THR A 113 -16.78 -10.38 -6.35
C THR A 113 -17.78 -9.23 -6.33
N PRO A 114 -19.10 -9.50 -6.34
CA PRO A 114 -20.09 -8.45 -6.26
C PRO A 114 -20.15 -7.84 -4.85
N PRO A 115 -20.38 -6.52 -4.72
CA PRO A 115 -20.52 -5.87 -3.44
C PRO A 115 -21.79 -6.31 -2.70
N ARG A 116 -21.71 -6.39 -1.38
CA ARG A 116 -22.83 -6.71 -0.48
C ARG A 116 -22.92 -5.63 0.60
N ALA A 117 -24.11 -5.46 1.18
CA ALA A 117 -24.29 -4.57 2.31
C ALA A 117 -23.55 -5.12 3.54
N THR A 118 -22.55 -4.39 4.01
CA THR A 118 -21.65 -4.83 5.09
C THR A 118 -21.52 -3.75 6.15
N ALA A 119 -21.50 -4.15 7.42
CA ALA A 119 -21.13 -3.27 8.52
C ALA A 119 -19.63 -2.95 8.41
N LEU A 120 -19.32 -1.71 8.04
CA LEU A 120 -17.96 -1.23 7.81
C LEU A 120 -17.48 -0.39 8.98
N SER A 121 -16.26 -0.68 9.43
CA SER A 121 -15.47 0.14 10.35
C SER A 121 -14.06 0.28 9.76
N LEU A 122 -13.76 1.42 9.17
CA LEU A 122 -12.49 1.66 8.46
C LEU A 122 -11.75 2.85 9.07
N PRO A 123 -10.54 2.66 9.64
CA PRO A 123 -9.72 3.76 10.12
C PRO A 123 -9.46 4.79 9.02
N ARG A 124 -9.36 6.08 9.38
CA ARG A 124 -8.94 7.09 8.42
C ARG A 124 -7.49 6.83 8.01
N LEU A 125 -7.30 6.53 6.74
CA LEU A 125 -5.99 6.33 6.15
C LEU A 125 -5.42 7.68 5.72
N ARG A 126 -4.17 7.92 6.12
CA ARG A 126 -3.29 8.94 5.57
C ARG A 126 -1.90 8.37 5.62
N LEU A 127 -1.26 8.22 4.47
CA LEU A 127 0.12 7.75 4.38
C LEU A 127 0.96 8.88 3.79
N ASP A 128 2.09 9.20 4.42
CA ASP A 128 3.12 10.06 3.86
C ASP A 128 4.43 9.34 4.11
N LEU A 129 4.96 8.71 3.06
CA LEU A 129 6.12 7.84 3.12
C LEU A 129 7.20 8.40 2.18
N ALA A 130 8.39 8.61 2.72
CA ALA A 130 9.59 8.89 1.95
C ALA A 130 10.52 7.69 2.10
N LEU A 131 10.85 7.05 0.98
CA LEU A 131 11.75 5.91 0.88
C LEU A 131 13.00 6.31 0.10
N ASP A 132 14.16 5.95 0.67
CA ASP A 132 15.37 5.78 -0.12
C ASP A 132 15.30 4.39 -0.75
N VAL A 133 15.14 4.35 -2.08
CA VAL A 133 14.95 3.11 -2.83
C VAL A 133 16.28 2.54 -3.35
N VAL A 134 17.40 3.22 -3.12
CA VAL A 134 18.72 2.73 -3.56
C VAL A 134 19.04 1.37 -2.95
N ALA A 135 18.99 1.26 -1.61
CA ALA A 135 19.28 0.02 -0.91
C ALA A 135 18.31 -1.11 -1.30
N LEU A 136 17.03 -0.79 -1.45
CA LEU A 136 16.01 -1.77 -1.83
C LEU A 136 16.22 -2.32 -3.24
N VAL A 137 16.52 -1.45 -4.22
CA VAL A 137 16.73 -1.87 -5.61
C VAL A 137 18.09 -2.55 -5.78
N HIS A 138 19.08 -2.18 -4.98
CA HIS A 138 20.35 -2.90 -4.87
C HIS A 138 20.14 -4.32 -4.32
N ASP A 139 19.39 -4.49 -3.23
CA ASP A 139 19.07 -5.81 -2.66
C ASP A 139 18.25 -6.70 -3.62
N MET A 140 17.54 -6.08 -4.56
CA MET A 140 16.85 -6.77 -5.66
C MET A 140 17.77 -7.16 -6.82
N ASP A 141 19.08 -6.88 -6.71
CA ASP A 141 20.13 -7.18 -7.70
C ASP A 141 19.90 -6.55 -9.09
N PHE A 142 19.33 -5.34 -9.10
CA PHE A 142 19.33 -4.51 -10.30
C PHE A 142 20.66 -3.75 -10.37
N GLY A 143 21.50 -4.09 -11.36
CA GLY A 143 22.82 -3.49 -11.61
C GLY A 143 22.80 -2.03 -12.08
N LEU A 144 22.01 -1.16 -11.43
CA LEU A 144 21.79 0.24 -11.79
C LEU A 144 22.72 1.22 -11.04
N PHE A 145 23.32 0.81 -9.92
CA PHE A 145 23.98 1.73 -8.97
C PHE A 145 25.51 1.64 -8.91
N LEU A 146 26.12 0.55 -9.39
CA LEU A 146 27.57 0.32 -9.29
C LEU A 146 28.23 0.37 -10.67
N ASP A 147 27.97 -0.63 -11.51
CA ASP A 147 28.60 -0.79 -12.83
C ASP A 147 27.56 -0.78 -13.98
N ALA A 148 26.66 0.21 -13.95
CA ALA A 148 25.59 0.31 -14.94
C ALA A 148 26.12 0.74 -16.31
N GLU A 149 25.87 -0.06 -17.36
CA GLU A 149 26.18 0.34 -18.73
C GLU A 149 25.07 1.27 -19.26
N LEU A 150 25.18 2.57 -18.98
CA LEU A 150 24.21 3.60 -19.36
C LEU A 150 24.58 4.35 -20.66
N CYS A 151 25.26 3.68 -21.60
CA CYS A 151 25.78 4.29 -22.84
C CYS A 151 24.69 4.89 -23.76
N GLY A 152 23.44 4.45 -23.62
CA GLY A 152 22.28 5.04 -24.30
C GLY A 152 21.81 6.38 -23.71
N LEU A 153 22.23 6.74 -22.50
CA LEU A 153 21.83 7.96 -21.81
C LEU A 153 22.94 9.03 -21.79
N ALA A 154 24.20 8.59 -21.62
CA ALA A 154 25.35 9.49 -21.56
C ALA A 154 26.57 8.92 -22.29
N ARG A 155 27.41 9.80 -22.82
CA ARG A 155 28.73 9.44 -23.35
C ARG A 155 29.75 9.44 -22.20
N GLY A 156 30.06 8.28 -21.65
CA GLY A 156 31.01 8.10 -20.54
C GLY A 156 30.46 7.20 -19.42
N PRO A 157 31.27 6.90 -18.39
CA PRO A 157 30.81 6.12 -17.24
C PRO A 157 29.72 6.90 -16.50
N ALA A 158 28.55 6.29 -16.32
CA ALA A 158 27.43 6.87 -15.59
C ALA A 158 26.76 5.78 -14.77
N ALA A 159 26.51 6.08 -13.49
CA ALA A 159 25.77 5.23 -12.56
C ALA A 159 24.67 6.05 -11.90
N VAL A 160 23.62 5.38 -11.42
CA VAL A 160 22.59 6.05 -10.61
C VAL A 160 23.17 6.35 -9.23
N ASP A 161 23.36 7.63 -8.88
CA ASP A 161 23.95 8.01 -7.57
C ASP A 161 22.93 7.93 -6.44
N THR A 162 21.66 8.23 -6.73
CA THR A 162 20.57 8.10 -5.75
C THR A 162 19.23 7.91 -6.43
N ALA A 163 18.35 7.18 -5.74
CA ALA A 163 16.98 6.94 -6.13
C ALA A 163 16.07 7.22 -4.93
N ARG A 164 15.20 8.23 -5.06
CA ARG A 164 14.26 8.63 -4.00
C ARG A 164 12.83 8.47 -4.45
N HIS A 165 12.02 7.87 -3.58
CA HIS A 165 10.59 7.70 -3.79
C HIS A 165 9.80 8.35 -2.65
N ARG A 166 8.82 9.20 -2.98
CA ARG A 166 7.86 9.72 -1.98
C ARG A 166 6.44 9.38 -2.42
N ALA A 167 5.67 8.78 -1.52
CA ALA A 167 4.26 8.45 -1.75
C ALA A 167 3.39 9.12 -0.69
N VAL A 168 2.33 9.80 -1.13
CA VAL A 168 1.30 10.37 -0.27
C VAL A 168 -0.07 9.82 -0.67
N LEU A 169 -0.82 9.29 0.29
CA LEU A 169 -2.19 8.77 0.18
C LEU A 169 -3.13 9.46 1.18
#